data_AF-A0A517I2L4-F1
#
_entry.id   AF-A0A517I2L4-F1
#
_cell.length_a   1.000
_cell.length_b   1.000
_cell.length_c   1.000
_cell.angle_alpha   90.00
_cell.angle_beta   90.00
_cell.angle_gamma   90.00
#
_symmetry.space_group_name_H-M   'P 1'
#
loop_
_entity.id
_entity.type
_entity.pdbx_description
1 polymer ?
#
loop_
_entity_poly.entity_id
_entity_poly.type
_entity_poly.pdbx_seq_one_letter_code
_entity_poly.pdbx_strand_id
1 'polypeptide(L)'
;MVWVLLGLLGLFVLLVITPIQLTCFYSREGDNDQLEITIAAWGIIRRKYEIPILLLKMTEAGPELVAKVETIQQGSKLREKVKDFTRRQVKVWYRNYRDLLERVRDLLPLLKDLFKHIRCTKLEWHTLLGTGQAAETGALTGLIWGVKSLIVGILSHAISLQTMPAMSVQPVWNQALLHTKVQAVLHFYLGQFVFYALKVFLRIRKSKQRKWQAAPTRA
;
A
#
# COMPACT_ATOMS: atom_id res chain seq x y z
N MET A 1 34.11 -5.12 28.55
CA MET A 1 32.83 -5.85 28.41
C MET A 1 31.63 -5.01 28.86
N VAL A 2 31.55 -4.58 30.12
CA VAL A 2 30.39 -3.83 30.66
C VAL A 2 30.11 -2.52 29.92
N TRP A 3 31.13 -1.69 29.67
CA TRP A 3 30.99 -0.43 28.93
C TRP A 3 30.50 -0.60 27.49
N VAL A 4 30.92 -1.67 26.82
CA VAL A 4 30.48 -2.00 25.46
C VAL A 4 29.00 -2.37 25.45
N LEU A 5 28.56 -3.16 26.43
CA LEU A 5 27.15 -3.53 26.59
C LEU A 5 26.27 -2.31 26.92
N LEU A 6 26.75 -1.42 27.80
CA LEU A 6 26.07 -0.17 28.15
C LEU A 6 25.91 0.76 26.94
N GLY A 7 26.98 0.91 26.14
CA GLY A 7 26.93 1.68 24.90
C GLY A 7 25.95 1.10 23.87
N LEU A 8 25.95 -0.22 23.71
CA LEU A 8 25.04 -0.91 22.78
C LEU A 8 23.58 -0.81 23.22
N LEU A 9 23.31 -0.92 24.53
CA LEU A 9 21.98 -0.71 25.10
C LEU A 9 21.51 0.72 24.87
N GLY A 10 22.37 1.71 25.10
CA GLY A 10 22.07 3.12 24.84
C GLY A 10 21.72 3.38 23.38
N LEU A 11 22.49 2.81 22.44
CA LEU A 11 22.21 2.90 21.00
C LEU A 11 20.87 2.26 20.64
N PHE A 12 20.56 1.09 21.20
CA PHE A 12 19.29 0.42 20.94
C PHE A 12 18.09 1.26 21.41
N VAL A 13 18.17 1.83 22.63
CA VAL A 13 17.13 2.71 23.17
C VAL A 13 16.96 3.96 22.29
N LEU A 14 18.07 4.54 21.80
CA LEU A 14 18.06 5.68 20.89
C LEU A 14 17.31 5.38 19.58
N LEU A 15 17.55 4.20 18.99
CA LEU A 15 16.87 3.75 17.77
C LEU A 15 15.36 3.56 17.99
N VAL A 16 14.96 3.02 19.14
CA VAL A 16 13.54 2.76 19.47
C VAL A 16 12.75 4.06 19.61
N ILE A 17 13.33 5.08 20.25
CA ILE A 17 12.67 6.37 20.54
C ILE A 17 12.70 7.32 19.33
N THR A 18 13.43 6.98 18.27
CA THR A 18 13.58 7.85 17.09
C THR A 18 12.23 8.13 16.41
N PRO A 19 11.75 9.39 16.42
CA PRO A 19 10.59 9.80 15.64
C PRO A 19 10.94 9.84 14.16
N ILE A 20 10.11 9.20 13.35
CA ILE A 20 10.18 9.20 11.90
C ILE A 20 8.97 9.95 11.36
N GLN A 21 9.25 10.82 10.40
CA GLN A 21 8.27 11.47 9.54
C GLN A 21 8.41 10.91 8.13
N LEU A 22 7.32 10.41 7.57
CA LEU A 22 7.20 9.91 6.22
C LEU A 22 6.27 10.84 5.45
N THR A 23 6.81 11.55 4.46
CA THR A 23 6.03 12.38 3.54
C THR A 23 5.93 11.65 2.21
N CYS A 24 4.71 11.30 1.83
CA CYS A 24 4.42 10.69 0.54
C CYS A 24 3.75 11.75 -0.33
N PHE A 25 4.30 11.99 -1.52
CA PHE A 25 3.71 12.85 -2.54
C PHE A 25 3.56 12.05 -3.82
N TYR A 26 2.35 11.97 -4.34
CA TYR A 26 2.03 11.34 -5.60
C TYR A 26 1.35 12.37 -6.50
N SER A 27 1.86 12.52 -7.71
CA SER A 27 1.26 13.36 -8.74
C SER A 27 1.17 12.56 -10.03
N ARG A 28 -0.02 12.50 -10.59
CA ARG A 28 -0.27 12.01 -11.94
C ARG A 28 -0.72 13.15 -12.79
N GLU A 29 -0.02 13.36 -13.90
CA GLU A 29 -0.42 14.31 -14.93
C GLU A 29 -0.47 13.58 -16.28
N GLY A 30 -1.66 13.11 -16.66
CA GLY A 30 -1.84 12.25 -17.83
C GLY A 30 -1.12 10.90 -17.66
N ASP A 31 -0.08 10.69 -18.48
CA ASP A 31 0.76 9.49 -18.48
C ASP A 31 2.01 9.61 -17.61
N ASN A 32 2.28 10.79 -17.05
CA ASN A 32 3.45 11.03 -16.20
C ASN A 32 3.06 10.84 -14.73
N ASP A 33 3.50 9.70 -14.17
CA ASP A 33 3.38 9.39 -12.75
C ASP A 33 4.68 9.74 -12.01
N GLN A 34 4.56 10.57 -10.97
CA GLN A 34 5.65 10.92 -10.06
C GLN A 34 5.29 10.51 -8.64
N LEU A 35 6.17 9.74 -8.01
CA LEU A 35 6.07 9.39 -6.59
C LEU A 35 7.35 9.83 -5.87
N GLU A 36 7.16 10.70 -4.91
CA GLU A 36 8.21 11.14 -4.01
C GLU A 36 7.92 10.63 -2.61
N ILE A 37 8.90 9.93 -2.04
CA ILE A 37 8.85 9.46 -0.66
C ILE A 37 10.00 10.13 0.08
N THR A 38 9.67 11.04 0.99
CA THR A 38 10.65 11.69 1.85
C THR A 38 10.57 11.10 3.25
N ILE A 39 11.69 10.57 3.73
CA ILE A 39 11.83 10.04 5.09
C ILE A 39 12.68 11.04 5.88
N ALA A 40 12.16 11.50 7.00
CA ALA A 40 12.87 12.36 7.92
C ALA A 40 12.92 11.79 9.33
N ALA A 41 14.06 11.90 10.00
CA ALA A 41 14.23 11.54 11.40
C ALA A 41 14.69 12.77 12.20
N TRP A 42 14.09 12.97 13.37
CA TRP A 42 14.43 14.06 14.31
C TRP A 42 14.32 15.49 13.70
N GLY A 43 13.66 15.64 12.55
CA GLY A 43 13.56 16.91 11.82
C GLY A 43 14.81 17.34 11.05
N ILE A 44 15.97 16.73 11.33
CA ILE A 44 17.30 17.12 10.83
C ILE A 44 17.72 16.24 9.64
N ILE A 45 17.59 14.92 9.78
CA ILE A 45 17.99 14.00 8.73
C ILE A 45 16.81 13.87 7.78
N ARG A 46 16.89 14.44 6.58
CA ARG A 46 15.87 14.32 5.54
C ARG A 46 16.46 13.60 4.35
N ARG A 47 15.83 12.50 3.93
CA ARG A 47 16.22 11.75 2.73
C ARG A 47 15.04 11.67 1.79
N LYS A 48 15.15 12.34 0.64
CA LYS A 48 14.20 12.28 -0.45
C LYS A 48 14.54 11.07 -1.32
N TYR A 49 13.57 10.19 -1.52
CA TYR A 49 13.62 9.12 -2.51
C TYR A 49 12.58 9.46 -3.57
N GLU A 50 13.06 9.88 -4.74
CA GLU A 50 12.23 9.97 -5.93
C GLU A 50 12.20 8.58 -6.54
N ILE A 51 11.06 7.91 -6.44
CA ILE A 51 10.82 6.67 -7.16
C ILE A 51 10.04 7.09 -8.40
N PRO A 52 10.67 7.25 -9.58
CA PRO A 52 9.89 7.33 -10.80
C PRO A 52 9.11 6.02 -10.87
N ILE A 53 7.79 6.08 -10.65
CA ILE A 53 6.94 4.91 -10.77
C ILE A 53 6.96 4.62 -12.26
N LEU A 54 7.86 3.72 -12.66
CA LEU A 54 7.98 3.26 -14.02
C LEU A 54 6.60 2.75 -14.43
N LEU A 55 5.91 3.56 -15.25
CA LEU A 55 4.88 3.19 -16.21
C LEU A 55 4.00 2.02 -15.75
N LEU A 56 3.06 2.26 -14.83
CA LEU A 56 1.83 1.47 -14.79
C LEU A 56 0.95 1.88 -15.99
N LYS A 57 1.49 1.74 -17.21
CA LYS A 57 0.67 1.75 -18.43
C LYS A 57 -0.17 0.48 -18.38
N MET A 58 -1.45 0.66 -18.09
CA MET A 58 -2.47 -0.33 -18.40
C MET A 58 -2.64 -0.34 -19.92
N THR A 59 -1.70 -0.95 -20.63
CA THR A 59 -1.93 -1.35 -22.03
C THR A 59 -3.01 -2.44 -22.01
N GLU A 60 -3.89 -2.47 -23.00
CA GLU A 60 -5.04 -3.41 -23.10
C GLU A 60 -4.69 -4.92 -23.00
N ALA A 61 -3.41 -5.28 -22.87
CA ALA A 61 -2.90 -6.64 -22.72
C ALA A 61 -2.46 -7.03 -21.29
N GLY A 62 -2.73 -6.23 -20.26
CA GLY A 62 -2.45 -6.57 -18.85
C GLY A 62 -1.14 -5.97 -18.29
N PRO A 63 -0.89 -6.10 -16.97
CA PRO A 63 0.19 -5.38 -16.28
C PRO A 63 1.55 -6.02 -16.56
N GLU A 64 2.30 -5.48 -17.52
CA GLU A 64 3.73 -5.76 -17.65
C GLU A 64 4.51 -4.98 -16.59
N LEU A 65 4.95 -5.71 -15.55
CA LEU A 65 6.00 -5.29 -14.62
C LEU A 65 7.32 -5.10 -15.39
N VAL A 66 7.50 -3.95 -16.05
CA VAL A 66 8.81 -3.51 -16.54
C VAL A 66 9.55 -2.79 -15.41
N ALA A 67 9.62 -3.45 -14.25
CA ALA A 67 10.66 -3.19 -13.27
C ALA A 67 11.67 -4.33 -13.46
N LYS A 68 12.77 -4.00 -14.14
CA LYS A 68 13.98 -4.81 -14.25
C LYS A 68 14.44 -5.23 -12.84
N VAL A 69 13.92 -6.35 -12.35
CA VAL A 69 14.60 -7.17 -11.34
C VAL A 69 15.41 -8.17 -12.16
N GLU A 70 16.61 -7.75 -12.54
CA GLU A 70 17.64 -8.68 -12.93
C GLU A 70 17.84 -9.64 -11.75
N THR A 71 17.78 -10.94 -12.05
CA THR A 71 17.85 -12.10 -11.14
C THR A 71 16.48 -12.67 -10.73
N ILE A 72 15.91 -13.50 -11.60
CA ILE A 72 15.76 -14.95 -11.36
C ILE A 72 15.78 -15.63 -12.74
N GLN A 73 16.83 -16.40 -12.98
CA GLN A 73 16.88 -17.37 -14.07
C GLN A 73 15.84 -18.46 -13.84
N GLN A 74 14.92 -18.65 -14.78
CA GLN A 74 14.71 -19.91 -15.51
C GLN A 74 13.38 -19.81 -16.27
N GLY A 75 13.48 -20.01 -17.59
CA GLY A 75 12.36 -19.85 -18.49
C GLY A 75 11.24 -20.87 -18.27
N SER A 76 10.04 -20.45 -18.65
CA SER A 76 9.16 -21.30 -19.44
C SER A 76 8.22 -20.40 -20.25
N LYS A 77 8.19 -20.65 -21.56
CA LYS A 77 7.19 -20.12 -22.47
C LYS A 77 5.83 -20.67 -22.03
N LEU A 78 4.86 -19.81 -21.71
CA LEU A 78 3.46 -20.22 -21.63
C LEU A 78 2.57 -19.14 -22.26
N ARG A 79 2.53 -19.19 -23.59
CA ARG A 79 1.39 -18.77 -24.38
C ARG A 79 0.36 -19.89 -24.25
N GLU A 80 -0.55 -19.80 -23.28
CA GLU A 80 -1.64 -20.77 -23.16
C GLU A 80 -3.00 -20.09 -23.31
N LYS A 81 -3.69 -20.55 -24.35
CA LYS A 81 -5.07 -20.22 -24.70
C LYS A 81 -5.98 -20.39 -23.48
N VAL A 82 -6.76 -19.36 -23.18
CA VAL A 82 -8.00 -19.51 -22.42
C VAL A 82 -8.96 -20.36 -23.27
N LYS A 83 -8.98 -21.68 -23.01
CA LYS A 83 -10.02 -22.58 -23.49
C LYS A 83 -10.50 -23.48 -22.37
N ASP A 84 -11.81 -23.48 -22.22
CA ASP A 84 -12.65 -24.43 -21.51
C ASP A 84 -12.65 -24.39 -19.97
N PHE A 85 -13.53 -23.51 -19.47
CA PHE A 85 -14.02 -23.45 -18.09
C PHE A 85 -14.58 -24.83 -17.66
N THR A 86 -13.73 -25.62 -17.01
CA THR A 86 -14.09 -26.93 -16.45
C THR A 86 -14.56 -26.76 -15.00
N ARG A 87 -15.71 -27.36 -14.62
CA ARG A 87 -16.28 -27.31 -13.24
C ARG A 87 -15.29 -27.66 -12.10
N ARG A 88 -14.22 -28.41 -12.39
CA ARG A 88 -13.14 -28.71 -11.42
C ARG A 88 -12.26 -27.48 -11.09
N GLN A 89 -12.02 -26.58 -12.05
CA GLN A 89 -11.22 -25.37 -11.84
C GLN A 89 -11.95 -24.35 -10.98
N VAL A 90 -13.28 -24.21 -11.13
CA VAL A 90 -14.11 -23.34 -10.28
C VAL A 90 -14.00 -23.73 -8.80
N LYS A 91 -13.98 -25.04 -8.49
CA LYS A 91 -13.85 -25.52 -7.09
C LYS A 91 -12.47 -25.26 -6.50
N VAL A 92 -11.42 -25.26 -7.31
CA VAL A 92 -10.06 -24.90 -6.90
C VAL A 92 -9.95 -23.38 -6.70
N TRP A 93 -10.51 -22.60 -7.61
CA TRP A 93 -10.52 -21.14 -7.53
C TRP A 93 -11.35 -20.65 -6.33
N TYR A 94 -12.52 -21.24 -6.09
CA TYR A 94 -13.35 -20.95 -4.91
C TYR A 94 -12.66 -21.30 -3.60
N ARG A 95 -11.92 -22.40 -3.54
CA ARG A 95 -11.15 -22.79 -2.36
C ARG A 95 -9.98 -21.83 -2.12
N ASN A 96 -9.24 -21.49 -3.16
CA ASN A 96 -8.15 -20.52 -3.09
C ASN A 96 -8.66 -19.12 -2.71
N TYR A 97 -9.82 -18.71 -3.22
CA TYR A 97 -10.49 -17.46 -2.87
C TYR A 97 -10.90 -17.45 -1.39
N ARG A 98 -11.48 -18.55 -0.89
CA ARG A 98 -11.85 -18.68 0.53
C ARG A 98 -10.63 -18.71 1.45
N ASP A 99 -9.57 -19.44 1.07
CA ASP A 99 -8.30 -19.44 1.80
C ASP A 99 -7.62 -18.07 1.82
N LEU A 100 -7.70 -17.32 0.72
CA LEU A 100 -7.21 -15.93 0.64
C LEU A 100 -8.05 -15.01 1.54
N LEU A 101 -9.37 -15.11 1.48
CA LEU A 101 -10.28 -14.34 2.33
C LEU A 101 -10.04 -14.59 3.81
N GLU A 102 -9.88 -15.85 4.22
CA GLU A 102 -9.58 -16.20 5.62
C GLU A 102 -8.23 -15.62 6.06
N ARG A 103 -7.19 -15.69 5.21
CA ARG A 103 -5.88 -15.09 5.49
C ARG A 103 -5.93 -13.58 5.61
N VAL A 104 -6.68 -12.91 4.73
CA VAL A 104 -6.85 -11.45 4.77
C VAL A 104 -7.62 -11.06 6.03
N ARG A 105 -8.70 -11.78 6.36
CA ARG A 105 -9.49 -11.52 7.58
C ARG A 105 -8.67 -11.63 8.85
N ASP A 106 -7.78 -12.61 8.96
CA ASP A 106 -6.90 -12.77 10.12
C ASP A 106 -5.79 -11.71 10.18
N LEU A 107 -5.43 -11.14 9.05
CA LEU A 107 -4.39 -10.11 8.91
C LEU A 107 -4.90 -8.70 9.19
N LEU A 108 -6.14 -8.38 8.79
CA LEU A 108 -6.77 -7.07 8.98
C LEU A 108 -6.69 -6.53 10.41
N PRO A 109 -7.03 -7.29 11.48
CA PRO A 109 -6.93 -6.77 12.85
C PRO A 109 -5.47 -6.50 13.25
N LEU A 110 -4.51 -7.28 12.74
CA LEU A 110 -3.08 -7.09 13.02
C LEU A 110 -2.54 -5.82 12.36
N LEU A 111 -2.92 -5.59 11.10
CA LEU A 111 -2.59 -4.37 10.39
C LEU A 111 -3.24 -3.15 11.05
N LYS A 112 -4.49 -3.26 11.52
CA LYS A 112 -5.17 -2.19 12.25
C LYS A 112 -4.37 -1.77 13.49
N ASP A 113 -3.82 -2.70 14.24
CA ASP A 113 -2.99 -2.36 15.40
C ASP A 113 -1.67 -1.69 15.03
N LEU A 114 -1.04 -2.08 13.92
CA LEU A 114 0.13 -1.37 13.37
C LEU A 114 -0.23 0.06 12.95
N PHE A 115 -1.30 0.23 12.17
CA PHE A 115 -1.73 1.50 11.62
C PHE A 115 -2.19 2.51 12.69
N LYS A 116 -2.76 2.06 13.81
CA LYS A 116 -3.16 2.94 14.94
C LYS A 116 -2.00 3.78 15.50
N HIS A 117 -0.76 3.29 15.40
CA HIS A 117 0.42 3.99 15.91
C HIS A 117 0.96 5.02 14.91
N ILE A 118 0.40 5.06 13.70
CA ILE A 118 0.75 6.03 12.67
C ILE A 118 -0.18 7.25 12.85
N ARG A 119 0.44 8.40 13.09
CA ARG A 119 -0.24 9.70 13.16
C ARG A 119 -0.13 10.37 11.80
N CYS A 120 -1.25 10.75 11.22
CA CYS A 120 -1.30 11.50 9.97
C CYS A 120 -1.60 12.96 10.29
N THR A 121 -0.65 13.84 9.96
CA THR A 121 -0.73 15.30 10.21
C THR A 121 -1.13 16.10 8.99
N LYS A 122 -1.13 15.47 7.82
CA LYS A 122 -1.57 16.09 6.57
C LYS A 122 -2.06 15.01 5.63
N LEU A 123 -3.26 15.19 5.08
CA LEU A 123 -3.81 14.36 4.00
C LEU A 123 -4.52 15.28 3.01
N GLU A 124 -3.93 15.45 1.83
CA GLU A 124 -4.47 16.23 0.72
C GLU A 124 -4.68 15.31 -0.47
N TRP A 125 -5.86 15.36 -1.08
CA TRP A 125 -6.17 14.60 -2.28
C TRP A 125 -7.03 15.41 -3.25
N HIS A 126 -6.37 15.94 -4.27
CA HIS A 126 -6.98 16.74 -5.32
C HIS A 126 -7.00 15.97 -6.63
N THR A 127 -8.13 15.98 -7.34
CA THR A 127 -8.27 15.34 -8.65
C THR A 127 -8.94 16.30 -9.60
N LEU A 128 -8.33 16.52 -10.76
CA LEU A 128 -8.86 17.22 -11.90
C LEU A 128 -9.27 16.15 -12.93
N LEU A 129 -10.51 16.15 -13.37
CA LEU A 129 -11.03 15.14 -14.31
C LEU A 129 -11.91 15.81 -15.37
N GLY A 130 -11.73 15.41 -16.63
CA GLY A 130 -12.68 15.66 -17.69
C GLY A 130 -12.67 14.51 -18.68
N THR A 131 -13.80 14.21 -19.31
CA THR A 131 -13.89 13.22 -20.41
C THR A 131 -14.11 13.87 -21.76
N GLY A 132 -14.27 15.21 -21.81
CA GLY A 132 -14.73 15.93 -23.00
C GLY A 132 -16.24 15.89 -23.22
N GLN A 133 -16.99 15.09 -22.43
CA GLN A 133 -18.44 15.10 -22.40
C GLN A 133 -18.96 15.47 -21.01
N ALA A 134 -19.89 16.41 -20.95
CA ALA A 134 -20.36 16.94 -19.67
C ALA A 134 -21.10 15.89 -18.82
N ALA A 135 -21.98 15.08 -19.43
CA ALA A 135 -22.74 14.07 -18.69
C ALA A 135 -21.83 13.03 -18.02
N GLU A 136 -20.86 12.50 -18.76
CA GLU A 136 -19.88 11.53 -18.25
C GLU A 136 -18.97 12.14 -17.18
N THR A 137 -18.48 13.37 -17.41
CA THR A 137 -17.63 14.09 -16.45
C THR A 137 -18.35 14.29 -15.11
N GLY A 138 -19.65 14.59 -15.15
CA GLY A 138 -20.48 14.74 -13.94
C GLY A 138 -20.65 13.43 -13.18
N ALA A 139 -20.98 12.34 -13.89
CA ALA A 139 -21.13 11.02 -13.29
C ALA A 139 -19.82 10.52 -12.65
N LEU A 140 -18.69 10.64 -13.37
CA LEU A 140 -17.39 10.24 -12.86
C LEU A 140 -16.92 11.09 -11.68
N THR A 141 -17.24 12.39 -11.68
CA THR A 141 -16.92 13.27 -10.54
C THR A 141 -17.57 12.76 -9.26
N GLY A 142 -18.87 12.40 -9.32
CA GLY A 142 -19.58 11.82 -8.19
C GLY A 142 -19.00 10.46 -7.76
N LEU A 143 -18.65 9.61 -8.73
CA LEU A 143 -18.03 8.31 -8.46
C LEU A 143 -16.68 8.47 -7.75
N ILE A 144 -15.79 9.29 -8.29
CA ILE A 144 -14.47 9.55 -7.70
C ILE A 144 -14.63 10.13 -6.29
N TRP A 145 -15.57 11.06 -6.09
CA TRP A 145 -15.84 11.60 -4.76
C TRP A 145 -16.26 10.51 -3.77
N GLY A 146 -17.16 9.60 -4.17
CA GLY A 146 -17.58 8.47 -3.37
C GLY A 146 -16.42 7.53 -3.02
N VAL A 147 -15.59 7.18 -4.00
CA VAL A 147 -14.40 6.33 -3.80
C VAL A 147 -13.39 6.98 -2.86
N LYS A 148 -13.08 8.27 -3.06
CA LYS A 148 -12.21 9.05 -2.17
C LYS A 148 -12.74 9.04 -0.74
N SER A 149 -14.03 9.32 -0.57
CA SER A 149 -14.68 9.39 0.73
C SER A 149 -14.64 8.03 1.45
N LEU A 150 -14.87 6.93 0.72
CA LEU A 150 -14.75 5.58 1.25
C LEU A 150 -13.31 5.28 1.73
N ILE A 151 -12.31 5.59 0.90
CA ILE A 151 -10.90 5.37 1.24
C ILE A 151 -10.52 6.18 2.48
N VAL A 152 -10.89 7.46 2.54
CA VAL A 152 -10.60 8.31 3.69
C VAL A 152 -11.34 7.85 4.95
N GLY A 153 -12.59 7.37 4.83
CA GLY A 153 -13.32 6.79 5.95
C GLY A 153 -12.69 5.51 6.50
N ILE A 154 -12.13 4.66 5.63
CA ILE A 154 -11.36 3.48 6.06
C ILE A 154 -10.06 3.92 6.74
N LEU A 155 -9.34 4.88 6.15
CA LEU A 155 -8.11 5.42 6.72
C LEU A 155 -8.35 6.06 8.09
N SER A 156 -9.43 6.84 8.26
CA SER A 156 -9.74 7.49 9.55
C SER A 156 -9.97 6.50 10.69
N HIS A 157 -10.38 5.27 10.39
CA HIS A 157 -10.50 4.19 11.38
C HIS A 157 -9.21 3.38 11.56
N ALA A 158 -8.31 3.41 10.59
CA ALA A 158 -7.06 2.65 10.60
C ALA A 158 -5.90 3.43 11.24
N ILE A 159 -5.76 4.72 10.93
CA ILE A 159 -4.68 5.60 11.40
C ILE A 159 -5.23 6.76 12.22
N SER A 160 -4.39 7.38 13.05
CA SER A 160 -4.78 8.58 13.79
C SER A 160 -4.66 9.82 12.89
N LEU A 161 -5.78 10.28 12.32
CA LEU A 161 -5.84 11.55 11.61
C LEU A 161 -5.87 12.70 12.63
N GLN A 162 -4.83 13.52 12.64
CA GLN A 162 -4.74 14.69 13.52
C GLN A 162 -5.33 15.96 12.89
N THR A 163 -5.52 15.95 11.57
CA THR A 163 -6.03 17.06 10.78
C THR A 163 -7.14 16.58 9.86
N MET A 164 -8.11 17.46 9.57
CA MET A 164 -9.14 17.15 8.57
C MET A 164 -8.50 16.95 7.19
N PRO A 165 -8.80 15.84 6.49
CA PRO A 165 -8.35 15.62 5.13
C PRO A 165 -8.90 16.70 4.19
N ALA A 166 -8.04 17.30 3.38
CA ALA A 166 -8.43 18.25 2.34
C ALA A 166 -8.60 17.49 1.02
N MET A 167 -9.83 17.40 0.53
CA MET A 167 -10.15 16.67 -0.70
C MET A 167 -10.88 17.57 -1.69
N SER A 168 -10.52 17.48 -2.96
CA SER A 168 -11.30 18.09 -4.04
C SER A 168 -11.38 17.16 -5.25
N VAL A 169 -12.51 17.23 -5.97
CA VAL A 169 -12.65 16.69 -7.32
C VAL A 169 -13.18 17.84 -8.16
N GLN A 170 -12.38 18.30 -9.11
CA GLN A 170 -12.69 19.43 -9.98
C GLN A 170 -13.01 18.89 -11.37
N PRO A 171 -14.28 18.99 -11.82
CA PRO A 171 -14.65 18.59 -13.16
C PRO A 171 -14.14 19.61 -14.18
N VAL A 172 -13.71 19.11 -15.33
CA VAL A 172 -13.34 19.89 -16.50
C VAL A 172 -14.23 19.44 -17.65
N TRP A 173 -15.17 20.30 -18.02
CA TRP A 173 -16.28 19.92 -18.91
C TRP A 173 -15.87 19.84 -20.38
N ASN A 174 -14.82 20.56 -20.79
CA ASN A 174 -14.53 20.82 -22.20
C ASN A 174 -13.31 20.04 -22.74
N GLN A 175 -12.61 19.27 -21.91
CA GLN A 175 -11.41 18.53 -22.32
C GLN A 175 -11.28 17.21 -21.60
N ALA A 176 -10.74 16.21 -22.28
CA ALA A 176 -10.41 14.91 -21.70
C ALA A 176 -9.07 15.01 -20.96
N LEU A 177 -9.08 14.89 -19.64
CA LEU A 177 -7.88 14.90 -18.81
C LEU A 177 -8.08 14.16 -17.49
N LEU A 178 -6.96 13.71 -16.92
CA LEU A 178 -6.91 13.18 -15.57
C LEU A 178 -5.62 13.65 -14.90
N HIS A 179 -5.76 14.51 -13.90
CA HIS A 179 -4.67 14.87 -13.01
C HIS A 179 -5.05 14.52 -11.58
N THR A 180 -4.19 13.83 -10.84
CA THR A 180 -4.44 13.58 -9.42
C THR A 180 -3.19 13.87 -8.61
N LYS A 181 -3.38 14.57 -7.50
CA LYS A 181 -2.33 14.93 -6.56
C LYS A 181 -2.74 14.43 -5.18
N VAL A 182 -1.87 13.63 -4.58
CA VAL A 182 -2.07 13.07 -3.24
C VAL A 182 -0.83 13.40 -2.42
N GLN A 183 -1.04 14.05 -1.29
CA GLN A 183 0.03 14.33 -0.32
C GLN A 183 -0.40 13.79 1.04
N ALA A 184 0.45 12.99 1.66
CA ALA A 184 0.26 12.50 3.01
C ALA A 184 1.53 12.72 3.85
N VAL A 185 1.37 13.18 5.09
CA VAL A 185 2.45 13.30 6.07
C VAL A 185 2.11 12.44 7.27
N LEU A 186 2.94 11.42 7.49
CA LEU A 186 2.78 10.40 8.52
C LEU A 186 3.92 10.49 9.53
N HIS A 187 3.62 10.30 10.80
CA HIS A 187 4.55 10.34 11.92
C HIS A 187 4.40 9.08 12.76
N PHE A 188 5.51 8.41 13.04
CA PHE A 188 5.55 7.23 13.89
C PHE A 188 6.91 7.09 14.57
N TYR A 189 6.97 6.35 15.67
CA TYR A 189 8.23 5.99 16.32
C TYR A 189 8.76 4.68 15.73
N LEU A 190 10.04 4.64 15.36
CA LEU A 190 10.65 3.48 14.71
C LEU A 190 10.49 2.21 15.56
N GLY A 191 10.75 2.30 16.85
CA GLY A 191 10.66 1.16 17.76
C GLY A 191 9.25 0.59 17.87
N GLN A 192 8.23 1.44 17.96
CA GLN A 192 6.83 1.00 17.98
C GLN A 192 6.47 0.33 16.66
N PHE A 193 6.81 0.95 15.52
CA PHE A 193 6.54 0.39 14.20
C PHE A 193 7.18 -0.99 14.02
N VAL A 194 8.46 -1.13 14.34
CA VAL A 194 9.19 -2.40 14.24
C VAL A 194 8.60 -3.45 15.18
N PHE A 195 8.23 -3.09 16.42
CA PHE A 195 7.63 -4.02 17.37
C PHE A 195 6.31 -4.60 16.86
N TYR A 196 5.38 -3.75 16.40
CA TYR A 196 4.10 -4.21 15.87
C TYR A 196 4.28 -4.96 14.54
N ALA A 197 5.16 -4.49 13.65
CA ALA A 197 5.48 -5.18 12.40
C ALA A 197 6.03 -6.59 12.65
N LEU A 198 6.95 -6.74 13.61
CA LEU A 198 7.49 -8.03 14.01
C LEU A 198 6.40 -8.93 14.63
N LYS A 199 5.53 -8.38 15.49
CA LYS A 199 4.39 -9.10 16.07
C LYS A 199 3.46 -9.65 14.98
N VAL A 200 3.15 -8.84 13.97
CA VAL A 200 2.35 -9.26 12.80
C VAL A 200 3.08 -10.38 12.04
N PHE A 201 4.35 -10.17 11.70
CA PHE A 201 5.16 -11.12 10.94
C PHE A 201 5.28 -12.50 11.62
N LEU A 202 5.59 -12.51 12.93
CA LEU A 202 5.71 -13.75 13.70
C LEU A 202 4.38 -14.50 13.78
N ARG A 203 3.25 -13.80 13.89
CA ARG A 203 1.92 -14.42 13.94
C ARG A 203 1.52 -15.04 12.60
N ILE A 204 1.84 -14.38 11.48
CA ILE A 204 1.66 -14.95 10.13
C ILE A 204 2.51 -16.22 9.97
N ARG A 205 3.78 -16.18 10.43
CA ARG A 205 4.69 -17.34 10.33
C ARG A 205 4.21 -18.52 11.18
N LYS A 206 3.72 -18.29 12.40
CA LYS A 206 3.13 -19.32 13.27
C LYS A 206 1.85 -19.93 12.68
N SER A 207 0.99 -19.11 12.07
CA SER A 207 -0.22 -19.59 11.38
C SER A 207 0.13 -20.53 10.22
N LYS A 208 1.19 -20.22 9.45
CA LYS A 208 1.70 -21.12 8.42
C LYS A 208 2.20 -22.44 9.00
N GLN A 209 3.03 -22.43 10.06
CA GLN A 209 3.58 -23.66 10.65
C GLN A 209 2.53 -24.61 11.24
N ARG A 210 1.45 -24.08 11.84
CA ARG A 210 0.35 -24.91 12.36
C ARG A 210 -0.37 -25.70 11.27
N LYS A 211 -0.43 -25.17 10.03
CA LYS A 211 -0.99 -25.89 8.87
C LYS A 211 -0.08 -27.00 8.33
N TRP A 212 1.25 -26.90 8.52
CA TRP A 212 2.20 -27.96 8.12
C TRP A 212 2.16 -29.17 9.05
N GLN A 213 1.94 -28.97 10.35
CA GLN A 213 1.84 -30.06 11.33
C GLN A 213 0.48 -30.79 11.31
N ALA A 214 -0.55 -30.18 10.71
CA ALA A 214 -1.89 -30.75 10.59
C ALA A 214 -2.14 -31.46 9.24
N ALA A 215 -1.14 -31.52 8.34
CA ALA A 215 -1.21 -32.38 7.17
C ALA A 215 -0.87 -33.82 7.64
N PRO A 216 -1.83 -34.76 7.66
CA PRO A 216 -1.51 -36.14 8.02
C PRO A 216 -0.55 -36.66 6.95
N THR A 217 0.63 -37.07 7.39
CA THR A 217 1.53 -37.93 6.63
C THR A 217 0.72 -39.18 6.27
N ARG A 218 0.16 -39.23 5.07
CA ARG A 218 -0.45 -40.45 4.56
C ARG A 218 0.69 -41.43 4.35
N ALA A 219 0.81 -42.36 5.30
CA ALA A 219 1.50 -43.64 5.12
C ALA A 219 0.70 -44.51 4.14
#